data_AF-A0A0K8R5I8-F1
#
_entry.id   AF-A0A0K8R5I8-F1
#
_cell.length_a   1.000
_cell.length_b   1.000
_cell.length_c   1.000
_cell.angle_alpha   90.00
_cell.angle_beta   90.00
_cell.angle_gamma   90.00
#
_symmetry.space_group_name_H-M   'P 1'
#
loop_
_entity.id
_entity.type
_entity.pdbx_description
1 polymer ?
#
loop_
_entity_poly.entity_id
_entity_poly.type
_entity_poly.pdbx_seq_one_letter_code
_entity_poly.pdbx_strand_id
1 'polypeptide(L)'
;MEAKIFTFLQIAVLIALGIHLIAAGQDRDGDEDSEEYELFTVEYCGTNCTQLENGTWTACTGKNGTCRCFHENDKKVGLCLSTEYTDFSDYPPPDSDEIKAASPLP
;
A
#
# COMPACT_ATOMS: atom_id res chain seq x y z
N MET A 1 -25.06 -25.65 7.88
CA MET A 1 -23.75 -25.23 7.35
C MET A 1 -23.85 -23.83 6.73
N GLU A 2 -24.70 -22.96 7.29
CA GLU A 2 -25.05 -21.66 6.67
C GLU A 2 -24.25 -20.51 7.29
N ALA A 3 -24.06 -20.52 8.61
CA ALA A 3 -23.36 -19.45 9.35
C ALA A 3 -21.89 -19.25 8.93
N LYS A 4 -21.25 -20.31 8.41
CA LYS A 4 -19.83 -20.27 7.99
C LYS A 4 -19.64 -19.51 6.67
N ILE A 5 -20.65 -19.47 5.80
CA ILE A 5 -20.55 -18.83 4.48
C ILE A 5 -20.69 -17.31 4.61
N PHE A 6 -21.60 -16.85 5.48
CA PHE A 6 -21.79 -15.41 5.75
C PHE A 6 -20.53 -14.74 6.31
N THR A 7 -19.79 -15.42 7.19
CA THR A 7 -18.52 -14.90 7.73
C THR A 7 -17.42 -14.76 6.68
N PHE A 8 -17.34 -15.69 5.72
CA PHE A 8 -16.36 -15.57 4.62
C PHE A 8 -16.74 -14.46 3.64
N LEU A 9 -18.04 -14.28 3.37
CA LEU A 9 -18.52 -13.22 2.51
C LEU A 9 -18.25 -11.84 3.12
N GLN A 10 -18.42 -11.69 4.43
CA GLN A 10 -18.11 -10.44 5.14
C GLN A 10 -16.61 -10.09 5.09
N ILE A 11 -15.71 -11.06 5.26
CA ILE A 11 -14.26 -10.83 5.13
C ILE A 11 -13.91 -10.43 3.69
N ALA A 12 -14.50 -11.09 2.69
CA ALA A 12 -14.26 -10.76 1.29
C ALA A 12 -14.76 -9.34 0.93
N VAL A 13 -15.91 -8.92 1.48
CA VAL A 13 -16.44 -7.56 1.31
C VAL A 13 -15.56 -6.52 2.01
N LEU A 14 -15.02 -6.83 3.20
CA LEU A 14 -14.07 -5.96 3.89
C LEU A 14 -12.73 -5.86 3.15
N ILE A 15 -12.25 -6.91 2.48
CA ILE A 15 -11.05 -6.85 1.62
C ILE A 15 -11.35 -6.05 0.34
N ALA A 16 -12.55 -6.20 -0.25
CA ALA A 16 -12.94 -5.49 -1.45
C ALA A 16 -13.21 -3.98 -1.22
N LEU A 17 -13.70 -3.60 -0.03
CA LEU A 17 -13.95 -2.20 0.35
C LEU A 17 -12.81 -1.57 1.16
N GLY A 18 -11.89 -2.38 1.69
CA GLY A 18 -10.91 -1.98 2.71
C GLY A 18 -9.50 -1.72 2.22
N ILE A 19 -9.22 -1.78 0.91
CA ILE A 19 -7.97 -1.20 0.37
C ILE A 19 -8.16 0.32 0.25
N HIS A 20 -8.57 0.96 1.34
CA HIS A 20 -8.31 2.38 1.55
C HIS A 20 -6.87 2.42 2.07
N LEU A 21 -5.95 2.66 1.13
CA LEU A 21 -4.60 3.19 1.30
C LEU A 21 -4.15 3.26 2.76
N ILE A 22 -3.38 2.27 3.20
CA ILE A 22 -2.62 2.38 4.45
C ILE A 22 -1.48 3.35 4.16
N ALA A 23 -1.75 4.65 4.30
CA ALA A 23 -0.72 5.66 4.44
C ALA A 23 -0.08 5.43 5.82
N ALA A 24 1.09 4.79 5.83
CA ALA A 24 1.91 4.74 7.02
C ALA A 24 2.51 6.14 7.21
N GLY A 25 1.80 7.03 7.91
CA GLY A 25 2.37 8.25 8.43
C GLY A 25 3.48 7.87 9.41
N GLN A 26 4.74 8.13 9.03
CA GLN A 26 5.81 8.07 10.00
C GLN A 26 5.69 9.32 10.88
N ASP A 27 5.18 9.16 12.10
CA ASP A 27 5.40 10.13 13.18
C ASP A 27 6.91 10.24 13.37
N ARG A 28 7.53 11.23 12.74
CA ARG A 28 8.91 11.63 13.01
C ARG A 28 8.83 12.72 14.07
N ASP A 29 9.47 12.47 15.21
CA ASP A 29 9.83 13.50 16.20
C ASP A 29 10.77 14.53 15.53
N GLY A 30 10.22 15.40 14.70
CA GLY A 30 10.93 16.45 13.97
C GLY A 30 10.33 17.81 14.30
N ASP A 31 11.19 18.78 14.58
CA ASP A 31 10.91 20.20 14.80
C ASP A 31 9.68 20.71 14.02
N GLU A 32 8.89 21.55 14.69
CA GLU A 32 7.67 22.24 14.23
C GLU A 32 7.85 23.13 12.96
N ASP A 33 8.99 23.05 12.27
CA ASP A 33 9.39 23.97 11.19
C ASP A 33 9.63 23.30 9.82
N SER A 34 9.36 22.00 9.64
CA SER A 34 9.45 21.33 8.34
C SER A 34 8.20 20.51 8.01
N GLU A 35 7.14 21.21 7.61
CA GLU A 35 5.87 20.69 7.10
C GLU A 35 6.01 20.06 5.69
N GLU A 36 7.15 19.42 5.38
CA GLU A 36 7.30 18.63 4.15
C GLU A 36 6.74 17.25 4.44
N TYR A 37 5.42 17.14 4.31
CA TYR A 37 4.75 15.84 4.33
C TYR A 37 5.29 15.04 3.15
N GLU A 38 6.09 14.02 3.41
CA GLU A 38 6.56 13.08 2.40
C GLU A 38 5.66 11.84 2.44
N LEU A 39 4.96 11.51 1.35
CA LEU A 39 4.13 10.30 1.30
C LEU A 39 4.86 9.16 0.61
N PHE A 40 5.09 8.09 1.37
CA PHE A 40 5.57 6.83 0.84
C PHE A 40 4.39 5.88 0.66
N THR A 41 4.09 5.54 -0.60
CA THR A 41 3.04 4.57 -0.91
C THR A 41 3.65 3.19 -1.16
N VAL A 42 3.01 2.16 -0.60
CA VAL A 42 3.39 0.77 -0.80
C VAL A 42 2.18 0.03 -1.35
N GLU A 43 2.34 -0.53 -2.54
CA GLU A 43 1.26 -1.26 -3.23
C GLU A 43 1.67 -2.71 -3.47
N TYR A 44 0.74 -3.63 -3.22
CA TYR A 44 0.94 -5.04 -3.53
C TYR A 44 0.77 -5.31 -5.02
N CYS A 45 1.77 -5.94 -5.63
CA CYS A 45 1.79 -6.21 -7.06
C CYS A 45 0.94 -7.42 -7.50
N GLY A 46 0.13 -7.99 -6.61
CA GLY A 46 -0.77 -9.10 -6.93
C GLY A 46 -0.10 -10.48 -6.96
N THR A 47 1.18 -10.59 -6.61
CA THR A 47 1.89 -11.87 -6.52
C THR A 47 2.89 -11.90 -5.37
N ASN A 48 3.17 -13.11 -4.90
CA ASN A 48 4.24 -13.37 -3.94
C ASN A 48 5.52 -13.73 -4.67
N CYS A 49 6.65 -13.57 -3.99
CA CYS A 49 7.93 -14.12 -4.42
C CYS A 49 8.34 -15.27 -3.49
N THR A 50 9.05 -16.25 -4.01
CA THR A 50 9.53 -17.40 -3.22
C THR A 50 11.02 -17.62 -3.42
N GLN A 51 11.67 -18.15 -2.40
CA GLN A 51 13.08 -18.49 -2.49
C GLN A 51 13.22 -19.85 -3.19
N LEU A 52 14.00 -19.88 -4.26
CA LEU A 52 14.39 -21.06 -5.02
C LEU A 52 15.49 -21.83 -4.28
N GLU A 53 15.71 -23.10 -4.67
CA GLU A 53 16.71 -23.97 -4.02
C GLU A 53 18.15 -23.44 -4.12
N ASN A 54 18.43 -22.66 -5.15
CA ASN A 54 19.72 -21.97 -5.34
C ASN A 54 19.89 -20.72 -4.46
N GLY A 55 18.92 -20.40 -3.60
CA GLY A 55 18.91 -19.23 -2.72
C GLY A 55 18.41 -17.93 -3.37
N THR A 56 18.18 -17.90 -4.68
CA THR A 56 17.63 -16.72 -5.39
C THR A 56 16.12 -16.62 -5.21
N TRP A 57 15.56 -15.42 -5.38
CA TRP A 57 14.12 -15.20 -5.30
C TRP A 57 13.48 -15.15 -6.68
N THR A 58 12.25 -15.65 -6.80
CA THR A 58 11.45 -15.51 -8.03
C THR A 58 11.24 -14.04 -8.36
N ALA A 59 11.28 -13.70 -9.64
CA ALA A 59 11.07 -12.33 -10.09
C ALA A 59 9.64 -11.85 -9.83
N CYS A 60 9.52 -10.59 -9.40
CA CYS A 60 8.24 -9.90 -9.33
C CYS A 60 7.91 -9.31 -10.70
N THR A 61 6.73 -9.65 -11.22
CA THR A 61 6.22 -9.10 -12.49
C THR A 61 4.99 -8.27 -12.17
N GLY A 62 4.96 -7.02 -12.64
CA GLY A 62 3.90 -6.07 -12.32
C GLY A 62 4.37 -4.62 -12.43
N LYS A 63 3.41 -3.70 -12.61
CA LYS A 63 3.62 -2.23 -12.57
C LYS A 63 4.84 -1.74 -13.38
N ASN A 64 5.00 -2.20 -14.62
CA ASN A 64 6.13 -1.81 -15.50
C ASN A 64 7.53 -2.04 -14.91
N GLY A 65 7.68 -3.01 -14.00
CA GLY A 65 8.98 -3.38 -13.42
C GLY A 65 9.37 -2.62 -12.15
N THR A 66 8.46 -1.85 -11.56
CA THR A 66 8.69 -1.18 -10.26
C THR A 66 8.57 -2.14 -9.07
N CYS A 67 7.97 -3.31 -9.26
CA CYS A 67 7.79 -4.31 -8.23
C CYS A 67 9.11 -4.97 -7.80
N ARG A 68 9.35 -5.03 -6.49
CA ARG A 68 10.49 -5.70 -5.87
C ARG A 68 10.01 -6.76 -4.88
N CYS A 69 10.83 -7.79 -4.68
CA CYS A 69 10.55 -8.86 -3.72
C CYS A 69 11.01 -8.41 -2.33
N PHE A 70 10.07 -8.30 -1.40
CA PHE A 70 10.33 -8.01 0.01
C PHE A 70 10.04 -9.26 0.83
N HIS A 71 11.01 -9.69 1.63
CA HIS A 71 10.89 -10.91 2.43
C HIS A 71 11.55 -10.70 3.79
N GLU A 72 11.03 -11.39 4.80
CA GLU A 72 11.71 -11.53 6.08
C GLU A 72 12.81 -12.59 5.95
N ASN A 73 13.94 -12.41 6.64
CA ASN A 73 15.12 -13.27 6.52
C ASN A 73 14.81 -14.76 6.77
N ASP A 74 13.93 -15.06 7.72
CA ASP A 74 13.62 -16.44 8.14
C ASP A 74 12.49 -17.08 7.30
N LYS A 75 11.94 -16.35 6.33
CA LYS A 75 10.81 -16.81 5.49
C LYS A 75 11.29 -17.16 4.09
N LYS A 76 10.68 -18.20 3.52
CA LYS A 76 10.90 -18.64 2.12
C LYS A 76 9.89 -18.07 1.13
N VAL A 77 8.98 -17.24 1.64
CA VAL A 77 7.95 -16.54 0.86
C VAL A 77 8.00 -15.07 1.26
N GLY A 78 7.97 -14.21 0.26
CA GLY A 78 7.90 -12.76 0.38
C GLY A 78 6.77 -12.19 -0.47
N LEU A 79 6.59 -10.89 -0.38
CA LEU A 79 5.58 -10.14 -1.13
C LEU A 79 6.26 -9.36 -2.26
N CYS A 80 5.64 -9.34 -3.43
CA CYS A 80 6.02 -8.38 -4.46
C CYS A 80 5.31 -7.06 -4.20
N LEU A 81 6.08 -6.01 -3.89
CA LEU A 81 5.56 -4.68 -3.59
C LEU A 81 6.19 -3.66 -4.54
N SER A 82 5.42 -2.65 -4.94
CA SER A 82 5.94 -1.43 -5.55
C SER A 82 5.92 -0.31 -4.52
N THR A 83 7.00 0.44 -4.46
CA THR A 83 7.13 1.62 -3.60
C THR A 83 7.21 2.85 -4.48
N GLU A 84 6.36 3.83 -4.21
CA GLU A 84 6.39 5.11 -4.91
C GLU A 84 6.47 6.24 -3.88
N TYR A 85 7.38 7.17 -4.15
CA TYR A 85 7.58 8.39 -3.37
C TYR A 85 6.74 9.49 -4.01
N THR A 86 5.88 10.12 -3.22
CA THR A 86 5.12 11.28 -3.64
C THR A 86 5.61 12.49 -2.86
N ASP A 87 6.22 13.40 -3.59
CA ASP A 87 6.57 14.72 -3.09
C ASP A 87 5.33 15.62 -3.19
N PHE A 88 4.82 16.10 -2.05
CA PHE A 88 3.65 17.00 -2.08
C PHE A 88 4.01 18.41 -2.54
N SER A 89 5.29 18.78 -2.62
CA SER A 89 5.70 20.07 -3.18
C SER A 89 5.47 20.18 -4.69
N ASP A 90 5.31 19.04 -5.39
CA ASP A 90 4.88 18.99 -6.79
C ASP A 90 3.39 19.32 -6.99
N TYR A 91 2.59 19.32 -5.91
CA TYR A 91 1.15 19.56 -5.97
C TYR A 91 0.81 20.94 -5.39
N PRO A 92 0.03 21.77 -6.12
CA PRO A 92 -0.44 23.03 -5.56
C PRO A 92 -1.39 22.76 -4.38
N PRO A 93 -1.49 23.69 -3.41
CA PRO A 93 -2.50 23.61 -2.36
C PRO A 93 -3.90 23.43 -2.97
N PRO A 94 -4.71 22.47 -2.50
CA PRO A 94 -6.02 22.23 -3.07
C PRO A 94 -6.92 23.45 -2.89
N ASP A 95 -7.72 23.76 -3.91
CA ASP A 95 -8.64 24.89 -3.82
C ASP A 95 -9.91 24.54 -3.01
N SER A 96 -10.66 25.58 -2.61
CA SER A 96 -11.83 25.40 -1.74
C SER A 96 -12.97 24.60 -2.38
N ASP A 97 -13.03 24.54 -3.70
CA ASP A 97 -14.07 23.81 -4.43
C ASP A 97 -13.67 22.34 -4.62
N GLU A 98 -12.39 22.04 -4.82
CA GLU A 98 -11.85 20.68 -4.78
C GLU A 98 -12.09 20.00 -3.42
N ILE A 99 -11.87 20.74 -2.32
CA ILE A 99 -12.13 20.24 -0.95
C ILE A 99 -13.62 19.93 -0.74
N LYS A 100 -14.51 20.80 -1.24
CA LYS A 100 -15.97 20.54 -1.16
C LYS A 100 -16.36 19.32 -1.99
N ALA A 101 -15.77 19.15 -3.17
CA ALA A 101 -16.06 18.01 -4.05
C ALA A 101 -15.59 16.67 -3.46
N ALA A 102 -14.50 16.68 -2.69
CA ALA A 102 -13.97 15.49 -2.01
C ALA A 102 -14.68 15.17 -0.67
N SER A 103 -15.58 16.03 -0.20
CA SER A 103 -16.30 15.83 1.06
C SER A 103 -17.22 14.60 0.97
N PRO A 104 -17.30 13.76 2.02
CA PRO A 104 -18.20 12.61 2.04
C PRO A 104 -19.65 13.05 1.75
N LEU A 105 -20.31 12.37 0.81
CA LEU A 105 -21.73 12.59 0.56
C LEU A 105 -22.55 12.02 1.73
N PRO A 106 -23.63 12.70 2.16
CA PRO A 106 -24.52 12.22 3.22
C PRO A 106 -25.25 10.93 2.87
#